data_AF-A0A2M9G2M0-F1
#
_entry.id   AF-A0A2M9G2M0-F1
#
_cell.length_a   1.000
_cell.length_b   1.000
_cell.length_c   1.000
_cell.angle_alpha   90.00
_cell.angle_beta   90.00
_cell.angle_gamma   90.00
#
_symmetry.space_group_name_H-M   'P 1'
#
loop_
_entity.id
_entity.type
_entity.pdbx_description
1 polymer ?
#
loop_
_entity_poly.entity_id
_entity_poly.type
_entity_poly.pdbx_seq_one_letter_code
_entity_poly.pdbx_strand_id
1 'polypeptide(L)'
;MALFDSIDPETTSGSALASLLGDRAAALLSQHKGAARPAYVVAGMTWISDAADPLWTVYLYDGADDIPLFEIDKTANTALPARAGWRVGATAPDPTHAYMRWLDTANNLLKVRNAANNGWVTIASFDGTTWIPYRSGTALGTAAVLGVAAGGSGDLLRADGSAASLTGLLAQTIASQAEAEAGTENTKRMTALRVAQAVAALGGGGLARGGGLDLSSGTGGVITDLGGVTDPDIILLALYKATVNAGDNLLWRIGDADGVESSGYQSVSGHSSTAGAYAQDASGFVLDQAGSGPAWSGWMMLLRMSGNKWVAGHSMMSGANGWLLSGGGHKELSGVLDRVELLASAGASFNNAGAEGQLFAGKF
;
A
#
# COMPACT_ATOMS: atom_id res chain seq x y z
N MET A 1 0.37 -83.97 -28.27
CA MET A 1 -0.10 -85.27 -27.75
C MET A 1 -1.59 -85.15 -27.50
N ALA A 2 -2.40 -85.85 -28.27
CA ALA A 2 -3.86 -85.78 -28.21
C ALA A 2 -4.37 -86.67 -27.07
N LEU A 3 -4.60 -86.06 -25.92
CA LEU A 3 -4.97 -86.74 -24.68
C LEU A 3 -6.38 -87.37 -24.70
N PHE A 4 -7.16 -87.09 -25.75
CA PHE A 4 -8.55 -87.51 -25.91
C PHE A 4 -8.88 -88.13 -27.28
N ASP A 5 -7.89 -88.56 -28.06
CA ASP A 5 -8.19 -89.43 -29.21
C ASP A 5 -8.82 -90.73 -28.68
N SER A 6 -9.81 -91.27 -29.40
CA SER A 6 -10.57 -92.43 -28.93
C SER A 6 -9.61 -93.59 -28.64
N ILE A 7 -9.60 -94.09 -27.39
CA ILE A 7 -8.86 -95.30 -27.03
C ILE A 7 -9.46 -96.45 -27.84
N ASP A 8 -8.73 -96.91 -28.85
CA ASP A 8 -9.13 -98.03 -29.69
C ASP A 8 -8.62 -99.34 -29.06
N PRO A 9 -9.53 -100.26 -28.64
CA PRO A 9 -9.13 -101.53 -28.05
C PRO A 9 -8.39 -102.46 -29.03
N GLU A 10 -8.50 -102.24 -30.34
CA GLU A 10 -7.86 -103.06 -31.36
C GLU A 10 -6.41 -102.64 -31.63
N THR A 11 -6.04 -101.38 -31.33
CA THR A 11 -4.70 -100.83 -31.65
C THR A 11 -3.94 -100.28 -30.45
N THR A 12 -4.58 -100.07 -29.30
CA THR A 12 -3.93 -99.53 -28.09
C THR A 12 -3.37 -100.67 -27.24
N SER A 13 -2.06 -100.84 -27.21
CA SER A 13 -1.40 -101.83 -26.33
C SER A 13 -1.59 -101.48 -24.85
N GLY A 14 -1.46 -102.45 -23.96
CA GLY A 14 -1.56 -102.21 -22.51
C GLY A 14 -0.56 -101.18 -21.98
N SER A 15 0.64 -101.11 -22.56
CA SER A 15 1.63 -100.08 -22.24
C SER A 15 1.25 -98.70 -22.77
N ALA A 16 0.65 -98.62 -23.96
CA ALA A 16 0.13 -97.37 -24.51
C ALA A 16 -1.05 -96.83 -23.69
N LEU A 17 -1.96 -97.71 -23.24
CA LEU A 17 -3.06 -97.35 -22.34
C LEU A 17 -2.54 -96.79 -21.01
N ALA A 18 -1.53 -97.43 -20.41
CA ALA A 18 -0.93 -96.95 -19.16
C ALA A 18 -0.31 -95.56 -19.32
N SER A 19 0.33 -95.27 -20.46
CA SER A 19 0.85 -93.93 -20.78
C SER A 19 -0.28 -92.91 -20.87
N LEU A 20 -1.31 -93.19 -21.68
CA LEU A 20 -2.46 -92.28 -21.86
C LEU A 20 -3.17 -91.97 -20.53
N LEU A 21 -3.32 -92.97 -19.65
CA LEU A 21 -3.89 -92.78 -18.32
C LEU A 21 -2.97 -91.96 -17.41
N GLY A 22 -1.65 -92.15 -17.50
CA GLY A 22 -0.67 -91.35 -16.78
C GLY A 22 -0.70 -89.89 -17.22
N ASP A 23 -0.74 -89.65 -18.53
CA ASP A 23 -0.82 -88.31 -19.10
C ASP A 23 -2.15 -87.64 -18.72
N ARG A 24 -3.26 -88.41 -18.70
CA ARG A 24 -4.57 -87.93 -18.26
C ARG A 24 -4.55 -87.51 -16.79
N ALA A 25 -3.94 -88.32 -15.93
CA ALA A 25 -3.78 -88.00 -14.52
C ALA A 25 -2.93 -86.74 -14.32
N ALA A 26 -1.81 -86.62 -15.05
CA ALA A 26 -0.94 -85.45 -15.00
C ALA A 26 -1.68 -84.17 -15.45
N ALA A 27 -2.45 -84.23 -16.53
CA ALA A 27 -3.24 -83.10 -17.01
C ALA A 27 -4.32 -82.69 -16.01
N LEU A 28 -5.07 -83.64 -15.43
CA LEU A 28 -6.11 -83.34 -14.45
C LEU A 28 -5.54 -82.74 -13.17
N LEU A 29 -4.47 -83.32 -12.62
CA LEU A 29 -3.85 -82.89 -11.37
C LEU A 29 -3.10 -81.55 -11.49
N SER A 30 -2.68 -81.19 -12.70
CA SER A 30 -2.01 -79.91 -12.97
C SER A 30 -2.96 -78.81 -13.47
N GLN A 31 -4.26 -79.11 -13.60
CA GLN A 31 -5.25 -78.23 -14.25
C GLN A 31 -4.82 -77.81 -15.66
N HIS A 32 -4.39 -78.80 -16.44
CA HIS A 32 -3.96 -78.67 -17.83
C HIS A 32 -2.82 -77.67 -18.03
N LYS A 33 -1.88 -77.63 -17.07
CA LYS A 33 -0.78 -76.66 -17.08
C LYS A 33 0.28 -77.00 -18.14
N GLY A 34 0.77 -75.99 -18.85
CA GLY A 34 1.92 -76.11 -19.74
C GLY A 34 2.30 -74.80 -20.45
N ALA A 35 3.44 -74.78 -21.13
CA ALA A 35 3.99 -73.57 -21.75
C ALA A 35 3.25 -73.13 -23.01
N ALA A 36 2.34 -73.97 -23.52
CA ALA A 36 1.48 -73.69 -24.64
C ALA A 36 0.11 -74.35 -24.43
N ARG A 37 -0.89 -73.83 -25.15
CA ARG A 37 -2.26 -74.35 -25.09
C ARG A 37 -2.29 -75.86 -25.36
N PRO A 38 -2.98 -76.67 -24.52
CA PRO A 38 -3.15 -78.08 -24.79
C PRO A 38 -3.86 -78.31 -26.13
N ALA A 39 -3.32 -79.19 -26.98
CA ALA A 39 -3.90 -79.47 -28.30
C ALA A 39 -5.32 -80.07 -28.24
N TYR A 40 -5.69 -80.63 -27.11
CA TYR A 40 -6.97 -81.29 -26.85
C TYR A 40 -8.00 -80.38 -26.15
N VAL A 41 -7.70 -79.08 -26.03
CA VAL A 41 -8.59 -78.09 -25.43
C VAL A 41 -9.94 -78.03 -26.16
N VAL A 42 -11.01 -77.84 -25.40
CA VAL A 42 -12.37 -77.65 -25.91
C VAL A 42 -12.94 -76.34 -25.38
N ALA A 43 -13.89 -75.73 -26.10
CA ALA A 43 -14.53 -74.50 -25.66
C ALA A 43 -15.14 -74.66 -24.26
N GLY A 44 -14.88 -73.69 -23.38
CA GLY A 44 -15.26 -73.71 -21.96
C GLY A 44 -14.22 -74.34 -21.03
N MET A 45 -13.14 -74.96 -21.55
CA MET A 45 -12.09 -75.54 -20.73
C MET A 45 -11.15 -74.45 -20.19
N THR A 46 -10.81 -74.54 -18.90
CA THR A 46 -9.76 -73.72 -18.29
C THR A 46 -8.41 -74.43 -18.34
N TRP A 47 -7.34 -73.69 -18.62
CA TRP A 47 -5.97 -74.22 -18.58
C TRP A 47 -5.00 -73.17 -18.01
N ILE A 48 -3.84 -73.63 -17.54
CA ILE A 48 -2.81 -72.75 -16.94
C ILE A 48 -1.61 -72.66 -17.87
N SER A 49 -1.25 -71.46 -18.29
CA SER A 49 0.01 -71.21 -18.99
C SER A 49 1.13 -70.96 -17.99
N ASP A 50 2.22 -71.70 -18.11
CA ASP A 50 3.48 -71.47 -17.38
C ASP A 50 4.61 -70.99 -18.30
N ALA A 51 4.26 -70.43 -19.46
CA ALA A 51 5.21 -69.90 -20.45
C ALA A 51 6.09 -68.77 -19.91
N ALA A 52 5.63 -68.06 -18.88
CA ALA A 52 6.36 -67.00 -18.20
C ALA A 52 6.68 -67.43 -16.76
N ASP A 53 7.87 -67.05 -16.28
CA ASP A 53 8.31 -67.26 -14.90
C ASP A 53 8.59 -65.89 -14.26
N PRO A 54 8.08 -65.59 -13.04
CA PRO A 54 7.32 -66.45 -12.12
C PRO A 54 5.78 -66.46 -12.33
N LEU A 55 5.28 -65.89 -13.43
CA LEU A 55 3.85 -65.63 -13.63
C LEU A 55 3.11 -66.76 -14.38
N TRP A 56 2.15 -67.40 -13.73
CA TRP A 56 1.21 -68.32 -14.37
C TRP A 56 -0.06 -67.58 -14.79
N THR A 57 -0.54 -67.80 -16.02
CA THR A 57 -1.80 -67.20 -16.49
C THR A 57 -2.88 -68.28 -16.63
N VAL A 58 -4.02 -68.08 -15.98
CA VAL A 58 -5.19 -68.94 -16.10
C VAL A 58 -6.05 -68.46 -17.26
N TYR A 59 -6.26 -69.31 -18.25
CA TYR A 59 -7.07 -69.03 -19.44
C TYR A 59 -8.38 -69.81 -19.42
N LEU A 60 -9.41 -69.25 -20.05
CA LEU A 60 -10.61 -69.93 -20.52
C LEU A 60 -10.59 -69.95 -22.04
N TYR A 61 -10.62 -71.12 -22.67
CA TYR A 61 -10.68 -71.21 -24.13
C TYR A 61 -12.13 -71.09 -24.60
N ASP A 62 -12.42 -70.21 -25.56
CA ASP A 62 -13.80 -69.96 -26.05
C ASP A 62 -14.15 -70.73 -27.34
N GLY A 63 -13.20 -71.50 -27.88
CA GLY A 63 -13.36 -72.22 -29.15
C GLY A 63 -12.57 -71.60 -30.32
N ALA A 64 -12.06 -70.39 -30.15
CA ALA A 64 -11.15 -69.74 -31.10
C ALA A 64 -9.91 -69.20 -30.38
N ASP A 65 -10.13 -68.44 -29.30
CA ASP A 65 -9.14 -67.68 -28.57
C ASP A 65 -9.07 -68.09 -27.09
N ASP A 66 -7.93 -67.78 -26.46
CA ASP A 66 -7.71 -67.98 -25.03
C ASP A 66 -7.98 -66.69 -24.28
N ILE A 67 -9.00 -66.68 -23.42
CA ILE A 67 -9.40 -65.53 -22.62
C ILE A 67 -8.67 -65.58 -21.26
N PRO A 68 -7.75 -64.66 -20.95
CA PRO A 68 -7.06 -64.67 -19.67
C PRO A 68 -8.02 -64.22 -18.55
N LEU A 69 -8.10 -65.02 -17.49
CA LEU A 69 -8.93 -64.76 -16.31
C LEU A 69 -8.09 -64.19 -15.17
N PHE A 70 -6.98 -64.84 -14.84
CA PHE A 70 -6.12 -64.49 -13.71
C PHE A 70 -4.64 -64.63 -14.06
N GLU A 71 -3.81 -63.79 -13.46
CA GLU A 71 -2.36 -63.94 -13.40
C GLU A 71 -1.98 -64.29 -11.95
N ILE A 72 -1.21 -65.35 -11.77
CA ILE A 72 -0.76 -65.89 -10.50
C ILE A 72 0.76 -65.75 -10.44
N ASP A 73 1.26 -64.96 -9.50
CA ASP A 73 2.69 -64.93 -9.18
C ASP A 73 2.97 -66.00 -8.12
N LYS A 74 3.61 -67.10 -8.54
CA LYS A 74 3.92 -68.23 -7.65
C LYS A 74 5.04 -67.91 -6.64
N THR A 75 5.84 -66.88 -6.89
CA THR A 75 6.90 -66.45 -5.98
C THR A 75 6.35 -65.47 -4.94
N ALA A 76 5.49 -64.53 -5.37
CA ALA A 76 4.85 -63.56 -4.49
C ALA A 76 3.58 -64.08 -3.78
N ASN A 77 3.06 -65.26 -4.18
CA ASN A 77 1.82 -65.86 -3.67
C ASN A 77 0.59 -64.95 -3.84
N THR A 78 0.46 -64.31 -5.01
CA THR A 78 -0.67 -63.42 -5.31
C THR A 78 -1.39 -63.85 -6.58
N ALA A 79 -2.70 -63.59 -6.66
CA ALA A 79 -3.52 -63.82 -7.85
C ALA A 79 -4.32 -62.55 -8.16
N LEU A 80 -4.19 -62.04 -9.38
CA LEU A 80 -4.86 -60.83 -9.85
C LEU A 80 -5.72 -61.15 -11.08
N PRO A 81 -6.88 -60.51 -11.26
CA PRO A 81 -7.63 -60.69 -12.50
C PRO A 81 -6.82 -60.13 -13.66
N ALA A 82 -6.62 -60.91 -14.73
CA ALA A 82 -5.67 -60.64 -15.81
C ALA A 82 -5.98 -59.34 -16.60
N ARG A 83 -7.13 -58.71 -16.35
CA ARG A 83 -7.52 -57.42 -16.95
C ARG A 83 -7.96 -56.35 -15.96
N ALA A 84 -7.83 -56.56 -14.64
CA ALA A 84 -8.25 -55.61 -13.60
C ALA A 84 -7.15 -54.59 -13.16
N GLY A 85 -6.12 -54.41 -13.98
CA GLY A 85 -5.04 -53.47 -13.72
C GLY A 85 -5.14 -52.14 -14.49
N TRP A 86 -4.36 -51.17 -14.03
CA TRP A 86 -3.95 -50.03 -14.85
C TRP A 86 -3.27 -50.55 -16.11
N ARG A 87 -3.67 -50.09 -17.29
CA ARG A 87 -2.86 -50.36 -18.49
C ARG A 87 -1.62 -49.51 -18.40
N VAL A 88 -0.45 -50.07 -18.63
CA VAL A 88 0.84 -49.37 -18.57
C VAL A 88 1.58 -49.67 -19.86
N GLY A 89 2.10 -48.65 -20.53
CA GLY A 89 2.88 -48.84 -21.74
C GLY A 89 3.06 -47.56 -22.56
N ALA A 90 4.03 -47.58 -23.48
CA ALA A 90 4.37 -46.45 -24.34
C ALA A 90 3.34 -46.21 -25.45
N THR A 91 2.58 -47.23 -25.81
CA THR A 91 1.52 -47.17 -26.83
C THR A 91 0.15 -47.33 -26.21
N ALA A 92 -0.87 -46.73 -26.84
CA ALA A 92 -2.24 -46.85 -26.37
C ALA A 92 -2.67 -48.33 -26.34
N PRO A 93 -3.39 -48.78 -25.28
CA PRO A 93 -3.93 -50.13 -25.21
C PRO A 93 -4.89 -50.44 -26.37
N ASP A 94 -4.87 -51.68 -26.84
CA ASP A 94 -5.80 -52.24 -27.82
C ASP A 94 -6.30 -53.62 -27.32
N PRO A 95 -7.61 -53.89 -27.24
CA PRO A 95 -8.75 -52.99 -27.51
C PRO A 95 -8.98 -51.90 -26.47
N THR A 96 -9.63 -50.81 -26.89
CA THR A 96 -10.08 -49.72 -26.00
C THR A 96 -11.55 -49.87 -25.57
N HIS A 97 -11.86 -49.42 -24.35
CA HIS A 97 -13.21 -49.39 -23.77
C HIS A 97 -13.40 -48.11 -22.95
N ALA A 98 -14.63 -47.61 -22.84
CA ALA A 98 -14.93 -46.40 -22.06
C ALA A 98 -14.44 -46.50 -20.60
N TYR A 99 -13.94 -45.40 -20.04
CA TYR A 99 -13.43 -45.28 -18.67
C TYR A 99 -12.21 -46.14 -18.29
N MET A 100 -11.56 -46.81 -19.24
CA MET A 100 -10.30 -47.50 -18.93
C MET A 100 -9.19 -46.50 -18.54
N ARG A 101 -8.31 -46.93 -17.62
CA ARG A 101 -7.14 -46.17 -17.18
C ARG A 101 -5.88 -46.62 -17.90
N TRP A 102 -5.05 -45.67 -18.32
CA TRP A 102 -3.78 -45.92 -18.97
C TRP A 102 -2.69 -44.97 -18.44
N LEU A 103 -1.59 -45.56 -17.98
CA LEU A 103 -0.33 -44.88 -17.72
C LEU A 103 0.51 -44.92 -19.01
N ASP A 104 0.51 -43.80 -19.72
CA ASP A 104 1.31 -43.56 -20.91
C ASP A 104 2.77 -43.30 -20.49
N THR A 105 3.60 -44.32 -20.60
CA THR A 105 5.00 -44.26 -20.16
C THR A 105 5.91 -43.52 -21.15
N ALA A 106 5.44 -43.24 -22.37
CA ALA A 106 6.20 -42.42 -23.33
C ALA A 106 6.11 -40.93 -22.96
N ASN A 107 4.94 -40.51 -22.48
CA ASN A 107 4.65 -39.11 -22.17
C ASN A 107 4.56 -38.82 -20.67
N ASN A 108 4.73 -39.82 -19.82
CA ASN A 108 4.61 -39.69 -18.36
C ASN A 108 3.24 -39.17 -17.92
N LEU A 109 2.17 -39.65 -18.56
CA LEU A 109 0.79 -39.20 -18.32
C LEU A 109 -0.12 -40.33 -17.83
N LEU A 110 -0.98 -40.00 -16.87
CA LEU A 110 -2.14 -40.81 -16.55
C LEU A 110 -3.36 -40.28 -17.29
N LYS A 111 -3.99 -41.19 -18.04
CA LYS A 111 -5.14 -40.93 -18.89
C LYS A 111 -6.30 -41.86 -18.56
N VAL A 112 -7.52 -41.35 -18.74
CA VAL A 112 -8.77 -42.12 -18.68
C VAL A 112 -9.46 -42.01 -20.03
N ARG A 113 -9.94 -43.12 -20.57
CA ARG A 113 -10.74 -43.11 -21.81
C ARG A 113 -12.10 -42.47 -21.54
N ASN A 114 -12.56 -41.59 -22.43
CA ASN A 114 -13.84 -40.92 -22.25
C ASN A 114 -15.05 -41.86 -22.36
N ALA A 115 -16.23 -41.36 -22.00
CA ALA A 115 -17.48 -42.12 -22.01
C ALA A 115 -17.85 -42.69 -23.39
N ALA A 116 -17.53 -41.95 -24.46
CA ALA A 116 -17.80 -42.35 -25.84
C ALA A 116 -16.75 -43.31 -26.42
N ASN A 117 -15.73 -43.70 -25.64
CA ASN A 117 -14.61 -44.55 -26.06
C ASN A 117 -13.87 -44.06 -27.32
N ASN A 118 -13.87 -42.77 -27.61
CA ASN A 118 -13.27 -42.20 -28.82
C ASN A 118 -12.10 -41.23 -28.53
N GLY A 119 -11.78 -40.99 -27.25
CA GLY A 119 -10.69 -40.11 -26.87
C GLY A 119 -10.14 -40.39 -25.47
N TRP A 120 -8.92 -39.90 -25.20
CA TRP A 120 -8.26 -39.99 -23.90
C TRP A 120 -8.28 -38.64 -23.18
N VAL A 121 -8.64 -38.65 -21.91
CA VAL A 121 -8.61 -37.48 -21.01
C VAL A 121 -7.41 -37.61 -20.08
N THR A 122 -6.49 -36.66 -20.12
CA THR A 122 -5.35 -36.59 -19.20
C THR A 122 -5.82 -36.07 -17.84
N ILE A 123 -5.49 -36.80 -16.77
CA ILE A 123 -5.90 -36.46 -15.40
C ILE A 123 -4.72 -36.14 -14.49
N ALA A 124 -3.53 -36.65 -14.80
CA ALA A 124 -2.30 -36.30 -14.10
C ALA A 124 -1.06 -36.58 -14.96
N SER A 125 0.08 -35.97 -14.61
CA SER A 125 1.42 -36.41 -15.04
C SER A 125 2.20 -37.01 -13.88
N PHE A 126 3.18 -37.86 -14.20
CA PHE A 126 4.04 -38.53 -13.24
C PHE A 126 5.50 -38.49 -13.69
N ASP A 127 6.36 -37.78 -12.98
CA ASP A 127 7.78 -37.64 -13.32
C ASP A 127 8.68 -38.77 -12.78
N GLY A 128 8.09 -39.87 -12.30
CA GLY A 128 8.80 -40.94 -11.60
C GLY A 128 8.75 -40.84 -10.08
N THR A 129 8.42 -39.66 -9.52
CA THR A 129 8.38 -39.44 -8.06
C THR A 129 7.16 -38.66 -7.58
N THR A 130 6.63 -37.77 -8.43
CA THR A 130 5.56 -36.83 -8.07
C THR A 130 4.40 -36.92 -9.05
N TRP A 131 3.18 -36.93 -8.51
CA TRP A 131 1.96 -36.80 -9.29
C TRP A 131 1.51 -35.34 -9.37
N ILE A 132 1.28 -34.84 -10.57
CA ILE A 132 0.78 -33.47 -10.82
C ILE A 132 -0.60 -33.56 -11.48
N PRO A 133 -1.69 -33.11 -10.83
CA PRO A 133 -3.04 -33.19 -11.38
C PRO A 133 -3.26 -32.22 -12.54
N TYR A 134 -4.19 -32.57 -13.43
CA TYR A 134 -4.62 -31.74 -14.56
C TYR A 134 -6.02 -31.18 -14.33
N ARG A 135 -6.26 -29.95 -14.80
CA ARG A 135 -7.61 -29.36 -14.93
C ARG A 135 -7.77 -28.78 -16.33
N SER A 136 -8.84 -29.18 -17.02
CA SER A 136 -9.15 -28.71 -18.39
C SER A 136 -7.96 -28.81 -19.36
N GLY A 137 -7.19 -29.92 -19.30
CA GLY A 137 -6.06 -30.17 -20.19
C GLY A 137 -4.74 -29.46 -19.81
N THR A 138 -4.69 -28.70 -18.71
CA THR A 138 -3.48 -28.02 -18.22
C THR A 138 -3.00 -28.63 -16.91
N ALA A 139 -1.69 -28.86 -16.77
CA ALA A 139 -1.08 -29.33 -15.52
C ALA A 139 -1.13 -28.24 -14.44
N LEU A 140 -1.49 -28.60 -13.20
CA LEU A 140 -1.62 -27.67 -12.07
C LEU A 140 -0.31 -27.44 -11.28
N GLY A 141 0.78 -28.09 -11.68
CA GLY A 141 2.10 -28.00 -11.03
C GLY A 141 2.13 -28.53 -9.58
N THR A 142 3.15 -28.13 -8.82
CA THR A 142 3.28 -28.38 -7.35
C THR A 142 2.32 -27.55 -6.51
N ALA A 143 1.53 -26.66 -7.13
CA ALA A 143 0.63 -25.74 -6.48
C ALA A 143 -0.80 -26.30 -6.42
N ALA A 144 -1.00 -27.39 -5.68
CA ALA A 144 -2.32 -27.68 -5.09
C ALA A 144 -2.59 -26.73 -3.90
N VAL A 145 -2.41 -25.44 -4.13
CA VAL A 145 -3.07 -24.35 -3.44
C VAL A 145 -3.70 -23.56 -4.58
N LEU A 146 -4.96 -23.12 -4.43
CA LEU A 146 -5.57 -22.07 -5.24
C LEU A 146 -4.79 -20.75 -5.04
N GLY A 147 -3.51 -20.73 -5.37
CA GLY A 147 -2.74 -19.53 -5.57
C GLY A 147 -3.11 -19.05 -6.95
N VAL A 148 -3.96 -18.01 -6.99
CA VAL A 148 -4.16 -17.07 -8.10
C VAL A 148 -3.13 -17.33 -9.20
N ALA A 149 -3.61 -17.89 -10.31
CA ALA A 149 -2.82 -18.19 -11.48
C ALA A 149 -1.89 -17.01 -11.77
N ALA A 150 -0.61 -17.29 -11.97
CA ALA A 150 0.26 -16.36 -12.67
C ALA A 150 -0.40 -16.06 -14.03
N GLY A 151 -1.09 -14.92 -14.12
CA GLY A 151 -1.81 -14.47 -15.31
C GLY A 151 -3.34 -14.59 -15.30
N GLY A 152 -3.98 -15.06 -14.22
CA GLY A 152 -5.44 -15.04 -14.09
C GLY A 152 -5.91 -13.79 -13.35
N SER A 153 -6.40 -12.79 -14.08
CA SER A 153 -6.97 -11.55 -13.56
C SER A 153 -8.05 -11.83 -12.52
N GLY A 154 -7.74 -11.64 -11.24
CA GLY A 154 -8.65 -11.91 -10.14
C GLY A 154 -8.12 -11.35 -8.84
N ASP A 155 -7.99 -10.02 -8.80
CA ASP A 155 -8.32 -9.15 -7.66
C ASP A 155 -8.20 -9.74 -6.24
N LEU A 156 -7.02 -10.27 -5.87
CA LEU A 156 -6.73 -10.68 -4.50
C LEU A 156 -5.35 -10.15 -4.08
N LEU A 157 -5.35 -9.30 -3.06
CA LEU A 157 -4.19 -8.89 -2.28
C LEU A 157 -3.32 -10.11 -1.92
N ARG A 158 -2.10 -10.20 -2.47
CA ARG A 158 -1.12 -11.17 -1.99
C ARG A 158 -0.40 -10.57 -0.78
N ALA A 159 -0.54 -11.20 0.39
CA ALA A 159 0.23 -10.89 1.58
C ALA A 159 1.58 -11.66 1.60
N ASP A 160 2.18 -11.92 0.43
CA ASP A 160 3.46 -12.65 0.31
C ASP A 160 4.68 -11.71 0.17
N GLY A 161 4.49 -10.40 0.31
CA GLY A 161 5.57 -9.42 0.19
C GLY A 161 6.14 -9.29 -1.23
N SER A 162 5.54 -9.93 -2.25
CA SER A 162 5.88 -9.69 -3.63
C SER A 162 5.29 -8.37 -4.08
N ALA A 163 6.12 -7.33 -4.07
CA ALA A 163 5.80 -5.98 -4.53
C ALA A 163 5.27 -5.90 -5.99
N ALA A 164 5.32 -7.00 -6.75
CA ALA A 164 4.95 -7.04 -8.16
C ALA A 164 3.45 -6.91 -8.44
N SER A 165 2.58 -7.21 -7.47
CA SER A 165 1.11 -7.11 -7.66
C SER A 165 0.50 -5.84 -7.07
N LEU A 166 1.33 -4.95 -6.52
CA LEU A 166 0.89 -3.73 -5.83
C LEU A 166 1.32 -2.45 -6.55
N THR A 167 1.89 -2.55 -7.75
CA THR A 167 2.35 -1.41 -8.55
C THR A 167 1.21 -0.42 -8.86
N GLY A 168 -0.07 -0.83 -8.76
CA GLY A 168 -1.23 0.06 -8.90
C GLY A 168 -1.91 0.50 -7.60
N LEU A 169 -1.78 -0.24 -6.49
CA LEU A 169 -2.51 0.04 -5.23
C LEU A 169 -1.59 0.49 -4.08
N LEU A 170 -0.29 0.13 -4.08
CA LEU A 170 0.74 0.70 -3.18
C LEU A 170 1.53 1.86 -3.80
N ALA A 171 1.30 2.18 -5.07
CA ALA A 171 1.91 3.35 -5.70
C ALA A 171 0.99 4.58 -5.69
N GLN A 172 0.05 4.72 -4.74
CA GLN A 172 -0.46 6.06 -4.46
C GLN A 172 0.66 6.84 -3.79
N THR A 173 1.42 7.54 -4.62
CA THR A 173 2.54 8.38 -4.21
C THR A 173 2.03 9.36 -3.16
N ILE A 174 2.74 9.45 -2.05
CA ILE A 174 2.45 10.45 -1.03
C ILE A 174 2.88 11.81 -1.57
N ALA A 175 2.05 12.82 -1.39
CA ALA A 175 2.41 14.20 -1.72
C ALA A 175 3.73 14.58 -1.02
N SER A 176 4.61 15.25 -1.75
CA SER A 176 5.76 15.92 -1.14
C SER A 176 5.30 17.07 -0.24
N GLN A 177 6.20 17.61 0.57
CA GLN A 177 5.88 18.78 1.40
C GLN A 177 5.47 19.98 0.55
N ALA A 178 6.26 20.29 -0.49
CA ALA A 178 5.98 21.43 -1.37
C ALA A 178 4.61 21.29 -2.07
N GLU A 179 4.27 20.09 -2.54
CA GLU A 179 2.97 19.82 -3.16
C GLU A 179 1.81 19.96 -2.17
N ALA A 180 2.02 19.53 -0.92
CA ALA A 180 1.04 19.67 0.15
C ALA A 180 0.81 21.14 0.54
N GLU A 181 1.87 21.94 0.63
CA GLU A 181 1.80 23.37 0.96
C GLU A 181 1.20 24.19 -0.18
N ALA A 182 1.50 23.84 -1.44
CA ALA A 182 0.94 24.51 -2.62
C ALA A 182 -0.51 24.12 -2.93
N GLY A 183 -0.94 22.91 -2.54
CA GLY A 183 -2.31 22.43 -2.76
C GLY A 183 -2.67 22.17 -4.24
N THR A 184 -1.68 21.95 -5.11
CA THR A 184 -1.88 21.82 -6.57
C THR A 184 -2.09 20.38 -7.07
N GLU A 185 -1.80 19.36 -6.24
CA GLU A 185 -1.85 17.95 -6.62
C GLU A 185 -3.12 17.23 -6.16
N ASN A 186 -3.93 16.73 -7.11
CA ASN A 186 -5.21 16.05 -6.82
C ASN A 186 -5.19 14.51 -7.02
N THR A 187 -4.05 13.95 -7.45
CA THR A 187 -3.89 12.51 -7.71
C THR A 187 -3.14 11.77 -6.60
N LYS A 188 -2.49 12.50 -5.68
CA LYS A 188 -1.66 11.97 -4.60
C LYS A 188 -2.39 11.97 -3.25
N ARG A 189 -1.99 11.06 -2.34
CA ARG A 189 -2.53 11.04 -0.97
C ARG A 189 -1.77 12.01 -0.07
N MET A 190 -2.53 12.65 0.81
CA MET A 190 -2.00 13.38 1.95
C MET A 190 -1.84 12.47 3.16
N THR A 191 -0.72 12.58 3.87
CA THR A 191 -0.56 12.01 5.21
C THR A 191 -0.92 13.05 6.26
N ALA A 192 -1.20 12.64 7.50
CA ALA A 192 -1.44 13.56 8.61
C ALA A 192 -0.30 14.59 8.77
N LEU A 193 0.95 14.20 8.52
CA LEU A 193 2.09 15.11 8.54
C LEU A 193 2.02 16.15 7.40
N ARG A 194 1.67 15.73 6.18
CA ARG A 194 1.50 16.67 5.05
C ARG A 194 0.34 17.64 5.29
N VAL A 195 -0.76 17.16 5.89
CA VAL A 195 -1.87 18.03 6.30
C VAL A 195 -1.40 19.04 7.35
N ALA A 196 -0.66 18.60 8.37
CA ALA A 196 -0.12 19.52 9.38
C ALA A 196 0.82 20.56 8.78
N GLN A 197 1.69 20.17 7.84
CA GLN A 197 2.59 21.10 7.13
C GLN A 197 1.83 22.10 6.25
N ALA A 198 0.84 21.63 5.49
CA ALA A 198 -0.02 22.50 4.69
C ALA A 198 -0.79 23.50 5.56
N VAL A 199 -1.35 23.04 6.69
CA VAL A 199 -2.03 23.91 7.66
C VAL A 199 -1.06 24.90 8.30
N ALA A 200 0.18 24.51 8.60
CA ALA A 200 1.18 25.44 9.14
C ALA A 200 1.58 26.50 8.10
N ALA A 201 1.70 26.12 6.82
CA ALA A 201 2.01 27.04 5.74
C ALA A 201 0.83 27.99 5.40
N LEU A 202 -0.40 27.48 5.43
CA LEU A 202 -1.62 28.24 5.12
C LEU A 202 -2.19 29.00 6.33
N GLY A 203 -1.84 28.58 7.55
CA GLY A 203 -2.33 29.13 8.82
C GLY A 203 -1.79 30.51 9.18
N GLY A 204 -1.07 31.17 8.26
CA GLY A 204 -0.50 32.51 8.44
C GLY A 204 -1.50 33.66 8.45
N GLY A 205 -2.80 33.42 8.24
CA GLY A 205 -3.84 34.47 8.21
C GLY A 205 -4.21 35.07 9.58
N GLY A 206 -3.29 35.06 10.55
CA GLY A 206 -3.50 35.57 11.91
C GLY A 206 -2.47 36.60 12.34
N LEU A 207 -2.68 37.21 13.50
CA LEU A 207 -1.69 38.08 14.14
C LEU A 207 -0.61 37.22 14.81
N ALA A 208 0.61 37.25 14.28
CA ALA A 208 1.79 36.69 14.92
C ALA A 208 2.35 37.67 15.97
N ARG A 209 2.75 37.17 17.12
CA ARG A 209 3.39 37.96 18.17
C ARG A 209 4.86 38.20 17.80
N GLY A 210 5.24 39.45 17.59
CA GLY A 210 6.61 39.84 17.27
C GLY A 210 7.45 40.13 18.51
N GLY A 211 8.53 40.88 18.32
CA GLY A 211 9.44 41.29 19.38
C GLY A 211 8.73 42.10 20.46
N GLY A 212 9.02 41.76 21.72
CA GLY A 212 8.68 42.61 22.86
C GLY A 212 9.66 43.77 22.97
N LEU A 213 9.19 44.91 23.46
CA LEU A 213 10.00 46.08 23.74
C LEU A 213 9.99 46.33 25.25
N ASP A 214 11.17 46.24 25.88
CA ASP A 214 11.37 46.65 27.26
C ASP A 214 11.39 48.18 27.33
N LEU A 215 10.36 48.76 27.94
CA LEU A 215 10.19 50.20 28.10
C LEU A 215 10.54 50.66 29.51
N SER A 216 11.31 49.88 30.25
CA SER A 216 11.72 50.20 31.62
C SER A 216 12.93 51.14 31.70
N SER A 217 13.76 51.19 30.66
CA SER A 217 14.91 52.12 30.54
C SER A 217 15.42 52.21 29.09
N GLY A 218 15.99 53.36 28.68
CA GLY A 218 16.57 53.56 27.33
C GLY A 218 15.82 54.58 26.48
N THR A 219 16.26 54.85 25.25
CA THR A 219 15.78 55.97 24.41
C THR A 219 14.69 55.58 23.40
N GLY A 220 14.23 54.33 23.45
CA GLY A 220 13.39 53.70 22.42
C GLY A 220 14.06 52.50 21.78
N GLY A 221 13.38 51.89 20.81
CA GLY A 221 13.88 50.69 20.17
C GLY A 221 13.24 50.41 18.82
N VAL A 222 14.04 49.83 17.94
CA VAL A 222 13.61 49.30 16.64
C VAL A 222 13.29 47.82 16.81
N ILE A 223 12.07 47.44 16.47
CA ILE A 223 11.56 46.08 16.42
C ILE A 223 11.64 45.61 14.98
N THR A 224 12.53 44.65 14.70
CA THR A 224 12.66 43.97 13.41
C THR A 224 12.03 42.57 13.43
N ASP A 225 11.77 42.02 14.61
CA ASP A 225 11.03 40.77 14.75
C ASP A 225 9.53 41.03 14.63
N LEU A 226 8.99 40.80 13.44
CA LEU A 226 7.56 40.87 13.15
C LEU A 226 6.85 39.51 13.32
N GLY A 227 7.36 38.64 14.19
CA GLY A 227 6.77 37.32 14.45
C GLY A 227 6.89 36.38 13.25
N GLY A 228 7.89 36.59 12.40
CA GLY A 228 8.10 35.86 11.15
C GLY A 228 7.20 36.28 9.97
N VAL A 229 6.35 37.31 10.14
CA VAL A 229 5.50 37.81 9.06
C VAL A 229 6.34 38.65 8.09
N THR A 230 6.34 38.24 6.81
CA THR A 230 7.00 38.98 5.72
C THR A 230 5.98 39.76 4.91
N ASP A 231 6.28 41.03 4.63
CA ASP A 231 5.37 41.94 3.92
C ASP A 231 3.96 41.96 4.57
N PRO A 232 3.86 42.47 5.82
CA PRO A 232 2.62 42.47 6.58
C PRO A 232 1.58 43.42 5.97
N ASP A 233 0.31 43.14 6.25
CA ASP A 233 -0.83 44.02 5.94
C ASP A 233 -1.39 44.74 7.18
N ILE A 234 -1.01 44.26 8.37
CA ILE A 234 -1.40 44.85 9.65
C ILE A 234 -0.24 44.81 10.65
N ILE A 235 -0.10 45.88 11.42
CA ILE A 235 0.74 45.93 12.62
C ILE A 235 -0.12 46.44 13.77
N LEU A 236 -0.04 45.79 14.93
CA LEU A 236 -0.65 46.22 16.18
C LEU A 236 0.45 46.35 17.23
N LEU A 237 0.53 47.47 17.93
CA LEU A 237 1.35 47.59 19.13
C LEU A 237 0.46 47.90 20.33
N ALA A 238 0.52 46.99 21.29
CA ALA A 238 -0.05 47.21 22.61
C ALA A 238 1.03 47.82 23.51
N LEU A 239 0.67 48.88 24.21
CA LEU A 239 1.50 49.51 25.24
C LEU A 239 0.85 49.30 26.61
N TYR A 240 1.68 49.00 27.60
CA TYR A 240 1.29 48.95 28.98
C TYR A 240 2.19 49.87 29.80
N LYS A 241 1.61 50.96 30.31
CA LYS A 241 2.25 51.95 31.19
C LYS A 241 3.57 52.54 30.64
N ALA A 242 3.72 52.64 29.33
CA ALA A 242 4.88 53.28 28.70
C ALA A 242 4.97 54.73 29.20
N THR A 243 6.17 55.20 29.56
CA THR A 243 6.37 56.58 30.04
C THR A 243 7.69 57.12 29.56
N VAL A 244 7.68 58.38 29.12
CA VAL A 244 8.87 59.17 28.79
C VAL A 244 8.94 60.38 29.73
N ASN A 245 10.07 61.06 29.77
CA ASN A 245 10.23 62.27 30.60
C ASN A 245 9.24 63.38 30.18
N ALA A 246 8.90 64.25 31.12
CA ALA A 246 7.89 65.30 30.90
C ALA A 246 8.29 66.25 29.76
N GLY A 247 7.39 66.42 28.79
CA GLY A 247 7.51 67.31 27.62
C GLY A 247 7.54 66.58 26.27
N ASP A 248 7.77 65.26 26.27
CA ASP A 248 7.90 64.46 25.05
C ASP A 248 6.65 63.65 24.72
N ASN A 249 6.30 63.66 23.43
CA ASN A 249 5.35 62.73 22.84
C ASN A 249 6.03 61.39 22.55
N LEU A 250 5.23 60.33 22.41
CA LEU A 250 5.71 59.10 21.80
C LEU A 250 5.55 59.17 20.29
N LEU A 251 6.56 58.74 19.55
CA LEU A 251 6.53 58.62 18.11
C LEU A 251 6.64 57.16 17.71
N TRP A 252 5.86 56.79 16.71
CA TRP A 252 5.91 55.48 16.11
C TRP A 252 6.24 55.59 14.64
N ARG A 253 7.36 54.99 14.25
CA ARG A 253 7.88 55.04 12.88
C ARG A 253 7.91 53.65 12.30
N ILE A 254 7.72 53.59 10.99
CA ILE A 254 7.81 52.37 10.20
C ILE A 254 8.97 52.50 9.23
N GLY A 255 9.55 51.38 8.84
CA GLY A 255 10.70 51.33 7.97
C GLY A 255 10.74 50.09 7.11
N ASP A 256 11.69 50.11 6.19
CA ASP A 256 12.00 49.03 5.27
C ASP A 256 13.48 48.61 5.42
N ALA A 257 13.95 47.80 4.48
CA ALA A 257 15.31 47.26 4.49
C ALA A 257 16.40 48.35 4.63
N ASP A 258 16.15 49.55 4.10
CA ASP A 258 17.10 50.67 4.12
C ASP A 258 17.12 51.43 5.45
N GLY A 259 16.12 51.21 6.32
CA GLY A 259 16.06 51.79 7.65
C GLY A 259 14.67 52.26 8.06
N VAL A 260 14.62 52.89 9.24
CA VAL A 260 13.41 53.56 9.72
C VAL A 260 13.26 54.90 8.99
N GLU A 261 12.11 55.13 8.39
CA GLU A 261 11.82 56.40 7.74
C GLU A 261 11.40 57.44 8.77
N SER A 262 12.01 58.64 8.71
CA SER A 262 11.81 59.73 9.68
C SER A 262 11.08 60.95 9.10
N SER A 263 10.46 60.82 7.94
CA SER A 263 9.72 61.91 7.28
C SER A 263 8.56 61.40 6.43
N GLY A 264 7.67 62.30 6.02
CA GLY A 264 6.53 61.99 5.16
C GLY A 264 5.32 61.42 5.90
N TYR A 265 5.28 61.53 7.23
CA TYR A 265 4.11 61.19 8.02
C TYR A 265 3.14 62.35 8.02
N GLN A 266 1.84 62.05 7.92
CA GLN A 266 0.80 62.95 8.41
C GLN A 266 0.19 62.30 9.65
N SER A 267 0.40 62.89 10.82
CA SER A 267 -0.10 62.32 12.07
C SER A 267 -0.70 63.37 12.99
N VAL A 268 -1.77 62.97 13.67
CA VAL A 268 -2.44 63.76 14.71
C VAL A 268 -2.83 62.84 15.86
N SER A 269 -2.62 63.29 17.09
CA SER A 269 -3.18 62.68 18.29
C SER A 269 -3.84 63.76 19.13
N GLY A 270 -5.12 63.57 19.46
CA GLY A 270 -5.86 64.45 20.36
C GLY A 270 -6.16 63.76 21.69
N HIS A 271 -6.40 64.56 22.71
CA HIS A 271 -6.91 64.07 23.99
C HIS A 271 -8.11 64.88 24.46
N SER A 272 -9.05 64.23 25.15
CA SER A 272 -10.30 64.86 25.58
C SER A 272 -10.15 65.60 26.93
N SER A 273 -9.36 66.68 26.98
CA SER A 273 -9.20 67.52 28.19
C SER A 273 -9.82 68.90 28.11
N THR A 274 -9.67 69.57 26.98
CA THR A 274 -10.13 70.93 26.71
C THR A 274 -10.12 71.12 25.20
N ALA A 275 -10.89 72.09 24.68
CA ALA A 275 -10.92 72.39 23.25
C ALA A 275 -9.52 72.72 22.70
N GLY A 276 -9.12 72.08 21.60
CA GLY A 276 -7.85 72.34 20.90
C GLY A 276 -6.64 71.56 21.41
N ALA A 277 -6.82 70.51 22.21
CA ALA A 277 -5.73 69.71 22.76
C ALA A 277 -5.32 68.56 21.81
N TYR A 278 -4.33 68.81 20.95
CA TYR A 278 -3.76 67.82 20.03
C TYR A 278 -2.28 68.07 19.72
N ALA A 279 -1.56 67.01 19.35
CA ALA A 279 -0.21 67.05 18.80
C ALA A 279 -0.21 66.62 17.33
N GLN A 280 0.73 67.17 16.56
CA GLN A 280 1.02 66.76 15.18
C GLN A 280 2.53 66.54 15.05
N ASP A 281 2.92 65.56 14.25
CA ASP A 281 4.32 65.28 13.94
C ASP A 281 4.45 64.77 12.49
N ALA A 282 5.50 65.21 11.80
CA ALA A 282 5.78 64.83 10.41
C ALA A 282 6.87 63.75 10.30
N SER A 283 7.47 63.38 11.42
CA SER A 283 8.55 62.41 11.54
C SER A 283 8.11 61.03 12.03
N GLY A 284 6.89 60.89 12.54
CA GLY A 284 6.31 59.62 12.97
C GLY A 284 4.82 59.75 13.31
N PHE A 285 4.16 58.62 13.56
CA PHE A 285 2.83 58.60 14.14
C PHE A 285 2.90 59.03 15.61
N VAL A 286 2.32 60.19 15.92
CA VAL A 286 2.41 60.82 17.24
C VAL A 286 1.36 60.26 18.18
N LEU A 287 1.78 60.01 19.41
CA LEU A 287 0.94 59.81 20.58
C LEU A 287 1.21 60.97 21.53
N ASP A 288 0.19 61.82 21.65
CA ASP A 288 0.27 63.06 22.42
C ASP A 288 0.52 62.79 23.91
N GLN A 289 1.27 63.67 24.57
CA GLN A 289 1.50 63.62 26.00
C GLN A 289 0.43 64.43 26.75
N ALA A 290 -0.68 63.78 27.15
CA ALA A 290 -1.67 64.45 27.98
C ALA A 290 -1.34 64.36 29.50
N GLY A 291 -1.07 65.53 30.11
CA GLY A 291 -0.91 65.71 31.57
C GLY A 291 0.50 65.47 32.14
N SER A 292 0.65 65.69 33.45
CA SER A 292 1.89 65.39 34.21
C SER A 292 1.95 63.90 34.59
N GLY A 293 2.98 63.18 34.15
CA GLY A 293 3.21 61.75 34.45
C GLY A 293 2.60 60.78 33.42
N PRO A 294 3.09 60.75 32.16
CA PRO A 294 2.42 60.05 31.07
C PRO A 294 2.65 58.55 31.10
N ALA A 295 1.73 57.77 31.66
CA ALA A 295 1.69 56.32 31.43
C ALA A 295 0.71 56.04 30.29
N TRP A 296 1.21 55.75 29.08
CA TRP A 296 0.38 55.31 27.96
C TRP A 296 0.03 53.83 28.11
N SER A 297 -1.27 53.55 28.06
CA SER A 297 -1.78 52.18 27.99
C SER A 297 -2.90 52.10 26.96
N GLY A 298 -2.82 51.10 26.09
CA GLY A 298 -3.77 50.93 24.99
C GLY A 298 -3.08 50.37 23.77
N TRP A 299 -3.62 50.66 22.58
CA TRP A 299 -3.09 50.12 21.34
C TRP A 299 -3.11 51.12 20.20
N MET A 300 -2.19 50.89 19.27
CA MET A 300 -2.19 51.52 17.95
C MET A 300 -2.16 50.42 16.90
N MET A 301 -2.91 50.62 15.82
CA MET A 301 -2.99 49.73 14.68
C MET A 301 -2.61 50.48 13.42
N LEU A 302 -1.83 49.81 12.58
CA LEU A 302 -1.47 50.20 11.23
C LEU A 302 -2.10 49.20 10.27
N LEU A 303 -2.83 49.70 9.28
CA LEU A 303 -3.41 48.89 8.21
C LEU A 303 -2.82 49.32 6.88
N ARG A 304 -2.38 48.34 6.09
CA ARG A 304 -1.92 48.56 4.72
C ARG A 304 -3.13 48.70 3.80
N MET A 305 -3.09 49.71 2.96
CA MET A 305 -4.06 49.99 1.90
C MET A 305 -3.50 49.50 0.55
N SER A 306 -4.09 49.93 -0.57
CA SER A 306 -3.51 49.65 -1.88
C SER A 306 -2.10 50.25 -2.02
N GLY A 307 -1.14 49.46 -2.51
CA GLY A 307 0.26 49.87 -2.56
C GLY A 307 0.91 49.81 -1.17
N ASN A 308 1.95 50.61 -0.95
CA ASN A 308 2.66 50.61 0.33
C ASN A 308 2.23 51.77 1.24
N LYS A 309 0.91 52.01 1.26
CA LYS A 309 0.28 53.10 2.01
C LYS A 309 -0.28 52.54 3.30
N TRP A 310 0.10 53.15 4.41
CA TRP A 310 -0.24 52.72 5.76
C TRP A 310 -1.11 53.77 6.43
N VAL A 311 -2.23 53.33 7.01
CA VAL A 311 -3.11 54.16 7.81
C VAL A 311 -2.96 53.75 9.27
N ALA A 312 -2.68 54.72 10.13
CA ALA A 312 -2.58 54.54 11.57
C ALA A 312 -3.88 54.98 12.26
N GLY A 313 -4.25 54.26 13.31
CA GLY A 313 -5.27 54.67 14.28
C GLY A 313 -4.93 54.18 15.67
N HIS A 314 -5.19 54.99 16.69
CA HIS A 314 -4.91 54.64 18.09
C HIS A 314 -6.06 54.99 19.02
N SER A 315 -6.15 54.21 20.09
CA SER A 315 -7.03 54.42 21.23
C SER A 315 -6.27 54.06 22.51
N MET A 316 -5.93 55.07 23.31
CA MET A 316 -5.09 54.89 24.49
C MET A 316 -5.60 55.73 25.66
N MET A 317 -5.21 55.36 26.88
CA MET A 317 -5.25 56.28 28.02
C MET A 317 -3.84 56.84 28.25
N SER A 318 -3.74 58.11 28.67
CA SER A 318 -2.48 58.68 29.13
C SER A 318 -2.63 59.52 30.40
N GLY A 319 -1.51 59.63 31.13
CA GLY A 319 -1.39 60.48 32.32
C GLY A 319 -2.03 59.88 33.57
N ALA A 320 -1.68 60.42 34.74
CA ALA A 320 -2.28 60.02 36.02
C ALA A 320 -3.80 60.27 36.10
N ASN A 321 -4.30 61.21 35.28
CA ASN A 321 -5.71 61.58 35.22
C ASN A 321 -6.55 60.70 34.26
N GLY A 322 -5.91 59.78 33.52
CA GLY A 322 -6.61 58.84 32.64
C GLY A 322 -7.26 59.50 31.42
N TRP A 323 -6.58 60.45 30.78
CA TRP A 323 -7.09 61.11 29.57
C TRP A 323 -7.25 60.11 28.43
N LEU A 324 -8.36 60.19 27.71
CA LEU A 324 -8.61 59.39 26.51
C LEU A 324 -7.90 60.04 25.32
N LEU A 325 -7.03 59.27 24.68
CA LEU A 325 -6.28 59.65 23.50
C LEU A 325 -6.84 58.91 22.30
N SER A 326 -7.09 59.67 21.24
CA SER A 326 -7.43 59.12 19.95
C SER A 326 -6.82 59.96 18.85
N GLY A 327 -6.47 59.30 17.76
CA GLY A 327 -5.87 59.94 16.62
C GLY A 327 -5.55 58.93 15.55
N GLY A 328 -4.70 59.36 14.62
CA GLY A 328 -4.30 58.53 13.50
C GLY A 328 -3.43 59.31 12.54
N GLY A 329 -3.32 58.77 11.34
CA GLY A 329 -2.47 59.35 10.32
C GLY A 329 -2.27 58.44 9.12
N HIS A 330 -1.41 58.85 8.21
CA HIS A 330 -0.94 57.99 7.14
C HIS A 330 0.53 58.23 6.77
N LYS A 331 1.11 57.21 6.14
CA LYS A 331 2.46 57.21 5.58
C LYS A 331 2.52 56.30 4.35
N GLU A 332 3.23 56.71 3.32
CA GLU A 332 3.61 55.83 2.20
C GLU A 332 5.09 55.45 2.37
N LEU A 333 5.37 54.15 2.50
CA LEU A 333 6.73 53.62 2.66
C LEU A 333 7.40 53.40 1.30
N SER A 334 8.73 53.55 1.27
CA SER A 334 9.53 53.42 0.06
C SER A 334 9.75 51.95 -0.36
N GLY A 335 9.81 51.04 0.61
CA GLY A 335 9.94 49.60 0.43
C GLY A 335 9.12 48.77 1.43
N VAL A 336 9.18 47.45 1.30
CA VAL A 336 8.40 46.52 2.14
C VAL A 336 8.67 46.77 3.62
N LEU A 337 7.60 46.94 4.42
CA LEU A 337 7.72 47.12 5.86
C LEU A 337 8.40 45.91 6.49
N ASP A 338 9.54 46.12 7.13
CA ASP A 338 10.30 45.07 7.84
C ASP A 338 10.63 45.44 9.29
N ARG A 339 10.34 46.68 9.70
CA ARG A 339 10.66 47.17 11.04
C ARG A 339 9.76 48.29 11.49
N VAL A 340 9.71 48.44 12.81
CA VAL A 340 8.95 49.48 13.50
C VAL A 340 9.80 50.06 14.62
N GLU A 341 9.82 51.37 14.78
CA GLU A 341 10.54 52.06 15.85
C GLU A 341 9.57 52.78 16.78
N LEU A 342 9.75 52.62 18.08
CA LEU A 342 9.12 53.45 19.10
C LEU A 342 10.18 54.30 19.78
N LEU A 343 9.96 55.62 19.83
CA LEU A 343 10.88 56.58 20.43
C LEU A 343 10.14 57.76 21.08
N ALA A 344 10.85 58.51 21.92
CA ALA A 344 10.39 59.82 22.40
C ALA A 344 10.67 60.93 21.37
N SER A 345 9.77 61.91 21.23
CA SER A 345 9.86 62.96 20.22
C SER A 345 11.09 63.86 20.32
N ALA A 346 11.65 64.07 21.52
CA ALA A 346 12.88 64.83 21.73
C ALA A 346 14.04 63.97 22.27
N GLY A 347 13.94 62.64 22.12
CA GLY A 347 15.00 61.70 22.54
C GLY A 347 15.10 61.51 24.06
N ALA A 348 14.04 61.78 24.83
CA ALA A 348 13.98 61.38 26.23
C ALA A 348 14.04 59.86 26.40
N SER A 349 14.51 59.45 27.59
CA SER A 349 14.48 58.05 27.99
C SER A 349 13.13 57.62 28.53
N PHE A 350 12.78 56.37 28.28
CA PHE A 350 11.77 55.64 29.02
C PHE A 350 12.21 55.45 30.48
N ASN A 351 11.28 55.61 31.42
CA ASN A 351 11.62 55.79 32.84
C ASN A 351 10.69 55.08 33.83
N ASN A 352 9.83 54.15 33.38
CA ASN A 352 8.85 53.49 34.23
C ASN A 352 9.10 51.98 34.34
N ALA A 353 9.47 51.53 35.53
CA ALA A 353 9.67 50.11 35.80
C ALA A 353 8.37 49.31 35.60
N GLY A 354 8.45 48.23 34.81
CA GLY A 354 7.30 47.39 34.45
C GLY A 354 6.45 47.94 33.30
N ALA A 355 6.96 48.90 32.53
CA ALA A 355 6.37 49.28 31.25
C ALA A 355 6.74 48.28 30.15
N GLU A 356 5.76 47.89 29.34
CA GLU A 356 5.92 46.87 28.29
C GLU A 356 5.29 47.34 26.98
N GLY A 357 5.96 47.02 25.87
CA GLY A 357 5.40 47.09 24.53
C GLY A 357 5.40 45.72 23.88
N GLN A 358 4.29 45.32 23.23
CA GLN A 358 4.20 44.08 22.47
C GLN A 358 3.65 44.34 21.08
N LEU A 359 4.48 44.04 20.07
CA LEU A 359 4.09 44.12 18.67
C LEU A 359 3.43 42.82 18.22
N PHE A 360 2.44 42.94 17.36
CA PHE A 360 1.84 41.87 16.59
C PHE A 360 1.78 42.28 15.12
N ALA A 361 2.05 41.35 14.21
CA ALA A 361 1.98 41.58 12.78
C ALA A 361 1.11 40.51 12.12
N GLY A 362 0.46 40.83 11.02
CA GLY A 362 -0.37 39.88 10.29
C GLY A 362 -0.35 40.16 8.79
N LYS A 363 -0.70 39.13 8.02
CA LYS A 363 -0.86 39.17 6.56
C LYS A 363 -2.21 38.57 6.21
N PHE A 364 -2.95 39.20 5.31
CA PHE A 364 -4.32 38.81 4.98
C PHE A 364 -4.47 38.30 3.54
#